data_AF-I0GWF6-F1
#
_entry.id   AF-I0GWF6-F1
#
_cell.length_a   1.000
_cell.length_b   1.000
_cell.length_c   1.000
_cell.angle_alpha   90.00
_cell.angle_beta   90.00
_cell.angle_gamma   90.00
#
_symmetry.space_group_name_H-M   'P 1'
#
loop_
_entity.id
_entity.type
_entity.pdbx_description
1 polymer ?
#
loop_
_entity_poly.entity_id
_entity_poly.type
_entity_poly.pdbx_seq_one_letter_code
_entity_poly.pdbx_strand_id
1 'polypeptide(L)'
;MSLKNTLATMVSIAAIFALVGCGGPKTVQNQQVTLSLTYGDRAGVYTGEVNEQNIPNGKGKFETKNSAGQTWVYEGTFKDGHFDGQGKTTWQGINQSEEGTYSNDRLNGQGKRTFSVNGKPETYEGNFVSGIPMKAETVGLNTDVSYADWTYKVTAVKTQKSAGNKQASGQFLILTMDTQNNGQQTRQPGSGNFYVLADTSNGRIYKMDNDAPAQIRITTKNFNNPWYLSDVNPGNKANGILIVFDIPDDVNVNNLVLIPNQSQTKGDVTPIKLQM
;
A
#
# COMPACT_ATOMS: atom_id res chain seq x y z
N MET A 1 52.62 -17.55 15.99
CA MET A 1 52.04 -18.81 15.48
C MET A 1 50.62 -18.88 16.02
N SER A 2 49.63 -18.51 15.20
CA SER A 2 48.22 -18.35 15.60
C SER A 2 47.51 -19.69 15.50
N LEU A 3 46.90 -20.15 16.61
CA LEU A 3 46.02 -21.31 16.66
C LEU A 3 44.69 -20.96 15.95
N LYS A 4 44.36 -21.69 14.89
CA LYS A 4 43.05 -21.65 14.24
C LYS A 4 42.07 -22.48 15.08
N ASN A 5 41.09 -21.84 15.72
CA ASN A 5 39.91 -22.50 16.26
C ASN A 5 38.87 -22.63 15.14
N THR A 6 38.73 -23.83 14.59
CA THR A 6 37.64 -24.21 13.70
C THR A 6 36.36 -24.41 14.51
N LEU A 7 35.40 -23.49 14.36
CA LEU A 7 34.06 -23.63 14.94
C LEU A 7 33.25 -24.61 14.06
N ALA A 8 33.01 -25.82 14.56
CA ALA A 8 32.14 -26.79 13.90
C ALA A 8 30.68 -26.35 14.03
N THR A 9 30.02 -26.06 12.92
CA THR A 9 28.58 -25.74 12.89
C THR A 9 27.79 -27.05 12.97
N MET A 10 27.06 -27.26 14.07
CA MET A 10 26.12 -28.37 14.23
C MET A 10 25.00 -28.27 13.18
N VAL A 11 24.91 -29.26 12.30
CA VAL A 11 23.71 -29.52 11.50
C VAL A 11 22.76 -30.35 12.35
N SER A 12 21.79 -29.71 13.00
CA SER A 12 20.71 -30.41 13.70
C SER A 12 19.72 -30.94 12.67
N ILE A 13 19.79 -32.24 12.40
CA ILE A 13 18.80 -32.97 11.60
C ILE A 13 17.53 -33.09 12.44
N ALA A 14 16.50 -32.29 12.11
CA ALA A 14 15.17 -32.45 12.67
C ALA A 14 14.57 -33.77 12.15
N ALA A 15 14.31 -34.71 13.05
CA ALA A 15 13.68 -35.99 12.72
C ALA A 15 12.23 -35.76 12.27
N ILE A 16 11.94 -36.07 11.01
CA ILE A 16 10.60 -36.07 10.45
C ILE A 16 9.93 -37.40 10.84
N PHE A 17 9.05 -37.38 11.83
CA PHE A 17 8.12 -38.49 12.08
C PHE A 17 6.97 -38.40 11.09
N ALA A 18 7.05 -39.15 9.99
CA ALA A 18 5.93 -39.37 9.08
C ALA A 18 5.06 -40.51 9.64
N LEU A 19 4.01 -40.17 10.39
CA LEU A 19 2.90 -41.09 10.66
C LEU A 19 2.12 -41.25 9.36
N VAL A 20 2.29 -42.39 8.68
CA VAL A 20 1.55 -42.76 7.49
C VAL A 20 0.11 -43.11 7.89
N GLY A 21 -0.75 -42.09 7.92
CA GLY A 21 -2.20 -42.21 8.03
C GLY A 21 -2.86 -41.70 6.74
N CYS A 22 -3.86 -42.43 6.26
CA CYS A 22 -4.68 -42.21 5.06
C CYS A 22 -4.68 -40.80 4.43
N GLY A 23 -4.02 -40.66 3.27
CA GLY A 23 -4.41 -39.79 2.14
C GLY A 23 -4.59 -38.28 2.33
N GLY A 24 -4.30 -37.70 3.50
CA GLY A 24 -4.44 -36.26 3.75
C GLY A 24 -3.35 -35.42 3.07
N PRO A 25 -3.53 -34.10 2.95
CA PRO A 25 -2.48 -33.20 2.48
C PRO A 25 -1.23 -33.35 3.35
N LYS A 26 -0.06 -33.29 2.73
CA LYS A 26 1.23 -33.35 3.43
C LYS A 26 1.34 -32.13 4.34
N THR A 27 1.63 -32.35 5.62
CA THR A 27 1.76 -31.26 6.61
C THR A 27 3.13 -31.22 7.26
N VAL A 28 3.55 -30.03 7.68
CA VAL A 28 4.78 -29.79 8.44
C VAL A 28 4.46 -29.04 9.74
N GLN A 29 5.29 -29.20 10.76
CA GLN A 29 5.18 -28.50 12.04
C GLN A 29 6.47 -27.76 12.35
N ASN A 30 6.34 -26.49 12.72
CA ASN A 30 7.43 -25.61 13.13
C ASN A 30 8.62 -25.58 12.15
N GLN A 31 8.34 -25.68 10.85
CA GLN A 31 9.36 -25.65 9.81
C GLN A 31 9.92 -24.23 9.68
N GLN A 32 11.24 -24.09 9.70
CA GLN A 32 11.90 -22.85 9.33
C GLN A 32 11.79 -22.67 7.82
N VAL A 33 11.22 -21.54 7.39
CA VAL A 33 11.05 -21.20 5.97
C VAL A 33 11.38 -19.73 5.74
N THR A 34 11.75 -19.39 4.51
CA THR A 34 11.77 -18.01 4.02
C THR A 34 10.73 -17.89 2.94
N LEU A 35 9.71 -17.06 3.16
CA LEU A 35 8.69 -16.76 2.15
C LEU A 35 9.13 -15.55 1.35
N SER A 36 9.20 -15.69 0.03
CA SER A 36 9.47 -14.58 -0.89
C SER A 36 8.18 -13.84 -1.24
N LEU A 37 7.66 -13.08 -0.27
CA LEU A 37 6.43 -12.33 -0.44
C LEU A 37 6.64 -11.19 -1.44
N THR A 38 5.56 -10.73 -2.08
CA THR A 38 5.56 -9.62 -3.05
C THR A 38 5.99 -8.26 -2.48
N TYR A 39 6.25 -8.17 -1.18
CA TYR A 39 6.83 -6.99 -0.51
C TYR A 39 8.14 -7.31 0.23
N GLY A 40 8.79 -8.43 -0.13
CA GLY A 40 10.11 -8.82 0.35
C GLY A 40 10.13 -10.14 1.10
N ASP A 41 11.32 -10.71 1.21
CA ASP A 41 11.55 -11.98 1.89
C ASP A 41 11.29 -11.88 3.39
N ARG A 42 10.67 -12.93 3.95
CA ARG A 42 10.43 -13.09 5.38
C ARG A 42 10.84 -14.47 5.86
N ALA A 43 11.86 -14.53 6.69
CA ALA A 43 12.21 -15.72 7.44
C ALA A 43 11.26 -15.90 8.63
N GLY A 44 10.81 -17.12 8.89
CA GLY A 44 9.88 -17.41 9.97
C GLY A 44 9.59 -18.90 10.15
N VAL A 45 8.62 -19.18 11.01
CA VAL A 45 8.18 -20.52 11.37
C VAL A 45 6.84 -20.80 10.71
N TYR A 46 6.75 -21.92 10.00
CA TYR A 46 5.55 -22.37 9.32
C TYR A 46 5.02 -23.69 9.89
N THR A 47 3.71 -23.75 10.07
CA THR A 47 2.96 -24.98 10.39
C THR A 47 1.73 -25.04 9.51
N GLY A 48 1.57 -26.11 8.74
CA GLY A 48 0.45 -26.23 7.81
C GLY A 48 0.70 -27.21 6.67
N GLU A 49 -0.16 -27.14 5.67
CA GLU A 49 -0.13 -27.93 4.44
C GLU A 49 1.00 -27.47 3.51
N VAL A 50 1.67 -28.42 2.86
CA VAL A 50 2.74 -28.16 1.89
C VAL A 50 2.56 -28.98 0.63
N ASN A 51 3.08 -28.47 -0.49
CA ASN A 51 3.18 -29.26 -1.72
C ASN A 51 4.32 -30.30 -1.64
N GLU A 52 4.51 -31.05 -2.73
CA GLU A 52 5.54 -32.10 -2.82
C GLU A 52 6.95 -31.56 -2.54
N GLN A 53 7.23 -30.31 -2.92
CA GLN A 53 8.48 -29.60 -2.72
C GLN A 53 8.65 -28.99 -1.31
N ASN A 54 7.72 -29.26 -0.38
CA ASN A 54 7.68 -28.67 0.98
C ASN A 54 7.47 -27.14 0.98
N ILE A 55 6.83 -26.59 -0.05
CA ILE A 55 6.45 -25.17 -0.11
C ILE A 55 5.04 -25.04 0.48
N PRO A 56 4.76 -24.04 1.35
CA PRO A 56 3.43 -23.78 1.90
C PRO A 56 2.35 -23.74 0.81
N ASN A 57 1.37 -24.62 0.91
CA ASN A 57 0.30 -24.75 -0.08
C ASN A 57 -0.91 -25.41 0.59
N GLY A 58 -2.03 -24.70 0.68
CA GLY A 58 -3.20 -25.08 1.47
C GLY A 58 -3.32 -24.29 2.78
N LYS A 59 -3.98 -24.85 3.80
CA LYS A 59 -4.17 -24.15 5.08
C LYS A 59 -2.91 -24.16 5.94
N GLY A 60 -2.60 -23.02 6.58
CA GLY A 60 -1.47 -22.95 7.49
C GLY A 60 -1.35 -21.66 8.28
N LYS A 61 -0.31 -21.61 9.09
CA LYS A 61 0.09 -20.47 9.92
C LYS A 61 1.58 -20.19 9.71
N PHE A 62 1.90 -18.93 9.43
CA PHE A 62 3.26 -18.42 9.35
C PHE A 62 3.48 -17.37 10.43
N GLU A 63 4.57 -17.49 11.17
CA GLU A 63 4.96 -16.58 12.24
C GLU A 63 6.36 -16.02 11.99
N THR A 64 6.52 -14.70 12.09
CA THR A 64 7.80 -14.01 11.97
C THR A 64 7.90 -12.88 13.00
N LYS A 65 9.07 -12.29 13.15
CA LYS A 65 9.32 -11.16 14.05
C LYS A 65 9.94 -10.00 13.28
N ASN A 66 9.53 -8.77 13.61
CA ASN A 66 10.23 -7.59 13.11
C ASN A 66 11.54 -7.34 13.87
N SER A 67 12.29 -6.31 13.49
CA SER A 67 13.55 -5.92 14.13
C SER A 67 13.40 -5.52 15.62
N ALA A 68 12.20 -5.11 16.03
CA ALA A 68 11.87 -4.82 17.43
C ALA A 68 11.44 -6.09 18.22
N GLY A 69 11.49 -7.27 17.60
CA GLY A 69 11.10 -8.54 18.21
C GLY A 69 9.59 -8.77 18.32
N GLN A 70 8.77 -7.88 17.74
CA GLN A 70 7.31 -8.02 17.74
C GLN A 70 6.87 -9.10 16.76
N THR A 71 6.01 -10.00 17.23
CA THR A 71 5.48 -11.10 16.44
C THR A 71 4.40 -10.64 15.47
N TRP A 72 4.57 -11.04 14.22
CA TRP A 72 3.56 -10.95 13.18
C TRP A 72 3.17 -12.36 12.73
N VAL A 73 1.86 -12.60 12.66
CA VAL A 73 1.29 -13.89 12.28
C VAL A 73 0.45 -13.70 11.04
N TYR A 74 0.56 -14.60 10.07
CA TYR A 74 -0.47 -14.88 9.08
C TYR A 74 -1.06 -16.26 9.37
N GLU A 75 -2.39 -16.38 9.34
CA GLU A 75 -3.11 -17.64 9.39
C GLU A 75 -4.16 -17.66 8.28
N GLY A 76 -4.14 -18.66 7.43
CA GLY A 76 -5.00 -18.67 6.25
C GLY A 76 -4.58 -19.65 5.18
N THR A 77 -4.87 -19.26 3.95
CA THR A 77 -4.69 -20.10 2.75
C THR A 77 -3.43 -19.67 2.02
N PHE A 78 -2.60 -20.66 1.69
CA PHE A 78 -1.36 -20.50 0.95
C PHE A 78 -1.50 -21.12 -0.43
N LYS A 79 -0.85 -20.52 -1.41
CA LYS A 79 -0.64 -21.09 -2.73
C LYS A 79 0.80 -20.82 -3.14
N ASP A 80 1.58 -21.89 -3.29
CA ASP A 80 2.98 -21.84 -3.72
C ASP A 80 3.83 -20.83 -2.92
N GLY A 81 3.65 -20.80 -1.59
CA GLY A 81 4.40 -19.94 -0.68
C GLY A 81 3.81 -18.53 -0.49
N HIS A 82 2.77 -18.18 -1.24
CA HIS A 82 2.09 -16.89 -1.15
C HIS A 82 0.77 -16.97 -0.39
N PHE A 83 0.34 -15.88 0.24
CA PHE A 83 -1.02 -15.79 0.80
C PHE A 83 -2.02 -15.60 -0.34
N ASP A 84 -2.92 -16.56 -0.49
CA ASP A 84 -3.88 -16.61 -1.59
C ASP A 84 -5.16 -17.30 -1.12
N GLY A 85 -6.27 -16.54 -1.07
CA GLY A 85 -7.54 -16.96 -0.48
C GLY A 85 -7.80 -16.33 0.89
N GLN A 86 -8.71 -16.92 1.67
CA GLN A 86 -9.08 -16.37 2.98
C GLN A 86 -7.92 -16.49 3.98
N GLY A 87 -7.68 -15.40 4.73
CA GLY A 87 -6.69 -15.39 5.81
C GLY A 87 -6.77 -14.17 6.71
N LYS A 88 -5.92 -14.17 7.72
CA LYS A 88 -5.80 -13.11 8.72
C LYS A 88 -4.34 -12.86 9.06
N THR A 89 -3.93 -11.59 9.04
CA THR A 89 -2.67 -11.14 9.63
C THR A 89 -2.92 -10.46 10.97
N THR A 90 -2.00 -10.59 11.91
CA THR A 90 -2.08 -9.95 13.22
C THR A 90 -0.70 -9.55 13.71
N TRP A 91 -0.55 -8.29 14.11
CA TRP A 91 0.59 -7.83 14.90
C TRP A 91 0.25 -7.96 16.38
N GLN A 92 0.92 -8.89 17.05
CA GLN A 92 0.69 -9.13 18.46
C GLN A 92 1.15 -7.93 19.30
N GLY A 93 0.32 -7.52 20.26
CA GLY A 93 0.64 -6.46 21.22
C GLY A 93 0.35 -5.03 20.77
N ILE A 94 -0.08 -4.79 19.52
CA ILE A 94 -0.39 -3.42 19.03
C ILE A 94 -1.80 -3.25 18.42
N ASN A 95 -2.69 -4.23 18.61
CA ASN A 95 -4.08 -4.20 18.12
C ASN A 95 -4.19 -3.84 16.62
N GLN A 96 -3.31 -4.39 15.78
CA GLN A 96 -3.38 -4.25 14.33
C GLN A 96 -3.62 -5.61 13.70
N SER A 97 -4.60 -5.69 12.81
CA SER A 97 -4.96 -6.94 12.12
C SER A 97 -5.59 -6.66 10.77
N GLU A 98 -5.45 -7.61 9.85
CA GLU A 98 -6.08 -7.57 8.54
C GLU A 98 -6.70 -8.93 8.25
N GLU A 99 -7.96 -8.98 7.84
CA GLU A 99 -8.71 -10.23 7.64
C GLU A 99 -9.52 -10.13 6.35
N GLY A 100 -9.57 -11.20 5.56
CA GLY A 100 -10.36 -11.24 4.34
C GLY A 100 -9.68 -12.02 3.23
N THR A 101 -9.97 -11.63 2.00
CA THR A 101 -9.43 -12.30 0.80
C THR A 101 -8.06 -11.76 0.47
N TYR A 102 -7.06 -12.64 0.40
CA TYR A 102 -5.71 -12.34 -0.06
C TYR A 102 -5.52 -12.81 -1.50
N SER A 103 -4.70 -12.07 -2.25
CA SER A 103 -4.18 -12.49 -3.54
C SER A 103 -2.75 -11.96 -3.65
N ASN A 104 -1.80 -12.84 -3.96
CA ASN A 104 -0.38 -12.51 -4.03
C ASN A 104 0.11 -11.71 -2.79
N ASP A 105 -0.16 -12.25 -1.60
CA ASP A 105 0.27 -11.75 -0.28
C ASP A 105 -0.44 -10.51 0.27
N ARG A 106 -1.33 -9.89 -0.51
CA ARG A 106 -2.05 -8.67 -0.09
C ARG A 106 -3.55 -8.89 -0.04
N LEU A 107 -4.23 -8.20 0.86
CA LEU A 107 -5.70 -8.11 0.82
C LEU A 107 -6.16 -7.60 -0.54
N ASN A 108 -7.07 -8.32 -1.18
CA ASN A 108 -7.60 -7.98 -2.49
C ASN A 108 -9.06 -8.46 -2.59
N GLY A 109 -10.00 -7.53 -2.72
CA GLY A 109 -11.43 -7.76 -2.54
C GLY A 109 -11.91 -7.40 -1.13
N GLN A 110 -12.98 -8.07 -0.66
CA GLN A 110 -13.58 -7.78 0.63
C GLN A 110 -12.66 -8.21 1.80
N GLY A 111 -12.58 -7.34 2.81
CA GLY A 111 -11.84 -7.60 4.02
C GLY A 111 -12.08 -6.53 5.10
N LYS A 112 -11.26 -6.62 6.14
CA LYS A 112 -11.31 -5.79 7.34
C LYS A 112 -9.89 -5.48 7.79
N ARG A 113 -9.62 -4.21 8.10
CA ARG A 113 -8.35 -3.76 8.69
C ARG A 113 -8.62 -3.02 9.99
N THR A 114 -7.98 -3.47 11.05
CA THR A 114 -7.91 -2.77 12.34
C THR A 114 -6.55 -2.11 12.46
N PHE A 115 -6.54 -0.82 12.83
CA PHE A 115 -5.34 -0.02 13.02
C PHE A 115 -5.51 0.93 14.20
N SER A 116 -4.41 1.48 14.74
CA SER A 116 -4.48 2.39 15.88
C SER A 116 -4.38 3.84 15.43
N VAL A 117 -5.33 4.68 15.84
CA VAL A 117 -5.30 6.14 15.66
C VAL A 117 -5.35 6.78 17.04
N ASN A 118 -4.30 7.54 17.39
CA ASN A 118 -4.17 8.18 18.71
C ASN A 118 -4.37 7.19 19.88
N GLY A 119 -3.87 5.97 19.73
CA GLY A 119 -3.97 4.91 20.74
C GLY A 119 -5.32 4.21 20.80
N LYS A 120 -6.29 4.57 19.95
CA LYS A 120 -7.60 3.92 19.86
C LYS A 120 -7.68 3.03 18.61
N PRO A 121 -8.26 1.82 18.72
CA PRO A 121 -8.49 0.99 17.54
C PRO A 121 -9.57 1.64 16.67
N GLU A 122 -9.23 1.80 15.39
CA GLU A 122 -10.13 2.16 14.31
C GLU A 122 -10.23 0.97 13.36
N THR A 123 -11.30 0.91 12.58
CA THR A 123 -11.52 -0.21 11.67
C THR A 123 -12.11 0.25 10.37
N TYR A 124 -11.57 -0.28 9.27
CA TYR A 124 -12.18 -0.24 7.97
C TYR A 124 -12.65 -1.64 7.59
N GLU A 125 -13.87 -1.74 7.07
CA GLU A 125 -14.44 -2.97 6.52
C GLU A 125 -15.01 -2.65 5.14
N GLY A 126 -14.54 -3.36 4.11
CA GLY A 126 -14.88 -3.08 2.73
C GLY A 126 -13.85 -3.63 1.75
N ASN A 127 -13.74 -2.98 0.59
CA ASN A 127 -12.89 -3.44 -0.49
C ASN A 127 -11.43 -2.99 -0.33
N PHE A 128 -10.52 -3.87 -0.73
CA PHE A 128 -9.09 -3.62 -0.85
C PHE A 128 -8.64 -3.91 -2.27
N VAL A 129 -7.70 -3.11 -2.78
CA VAL A 129 -7.00 -3.38 -4.04
C VAL A 129 -5.52 -3.39 -3.74
N SER A 130 -4.88 -4.55 -3.91
CA SER A 130 -3.46 -4.75 -3.59
C SER A 130 -3.07 -4.20 -2.21
N GLY A 131 -3.88 -4.51 -1.21
CA GLY A 131 -3.68 -4.11 0.19
C GLY A 131 -4.08 -2.67 0.50
N ILE A 132 -4.64 -1.91 -0.44
CA ILE A 132 -5.02 -0.52 -0.21
C ILE A 132 -6.55 -0.44 -0.07
N PRO A 133 -7.08 0.07 1.07
CA PRO A 133 -8.50 0.18 1.30
C PRO A 133 -9.08 1.29 0.42
N MET A 134 -10.05 0.93 -0.42
CA MET A 134 -10.71 1.84 -1.36
C MET A 134 -11.97 1.18 -1.94
N LYS A 135 -12.89 1.98 -2.49
CA LYS A 135 -14.01 1.42 -3.26
C LYS A 135 -13.48 0.65 -4.47
N ALA A 136 -14.17 -0.44 -4.82
CA ALA A 136 -13.81 -1.27 -5.98
C ALA A 136 -14.02 -0.51 -7.31
N GLU A 137 -15.04 0.34 -7.35
CA GLU A 137 -15.34 1.17 -8.51
C GLU A 137 -14.41 2.38 -8.56
N THR A 138 -13.89 2.65 -9.76
CA THR A 138 -13.08 3.82 -10.05
C THR A 138 -13.82 4.77 -10.98
N VAL A 139 -13.55 6.06 -10.88
CA VAL A 139 -13.99 7.05 -11.87
C VAL A 139 -12.82 7.51 -12.74
N GLY A 140 -13.14 8.05 -13.92
CA GLY A 140 -12.15 8.64 -14.81
C GLY A 140 -11.89 10.12 -14.53
N LEU A 141 -11.07 10.72 -15.39
CA LEU A 141 -10.84 12.16 -15.40
C LEU A 141 -12.16 12.94 -15.54
N ASN A 142 -12.15 14.21 -15.11
CA ASN A 142 -13.28 15.13 -15.16
C ASN A 142 -14.53 14.70 -14.37
N THR A 143 -14.42 13.70 -13.50
CA THR A 143 -15.49 13.26 -12.60
C THR A 143 -15.26 13.80 -11.19
N ASP A 144 -16.26 14.45 -10.61
CA ASP A 144 -16.20 14.96 -9.24
C ASP A 144 -16.21 13.79 -8.23
N VAL A 145 -15.23 13.78 -7.33
CA VAL A 145 -15.14 12.86 -6.18
C VAL A 145 -15.18 13.69 -4.90
N SER A 146 -15.96 13.24 -3.93
CA SER A 146 -16.02 13.84 -2.60
C SER A 146 -15.37 12.94 -1.57
N TYR A 147 -14.54 13.53 -0.70
CA TYR A 147 -14.02 12.89 0.49
C TYR A 147 -13.91 13.89 1.63
N ALA A 148 -14.45 13.53 2.79
CA ALA A 148 -14.70 14.45 3.89
C ALA A 148 -15.48 15.68 3.40
N ASP A 149 -14.95 16.87 3.64
CA ASP A 149 -15.55 18.16 3.29
C ASP A 149 -14.98 18.76 1.99
N TRP A 150 -14.47 17.92 1.09
CA TRP A 150 -13.75 18.35 -0.11
C TRP A 150 -14.23 17.61 -1.35
N THR A 151 -14.58 18.36 -2.40
CA THR A 151 -14.80 17.80 -3.73
C THR A 151 -13.61 18.13 -4.62
N TYR A 152 -13.17 17.16 -5.41
CA TYR A 152 -12.06 17.34 -6.33
C TYR A 152 -12.24 16.46 -7.56
N LYS A 153 -11.60 16.87 -8.66
CA LYS A 153 -11.45 16.07 -9.88
C LYS A 153 -10.09 16.30 -10.50
N VAL A 154 -9.60 15.29 -11.20
CA VAL A 154 -8.42 15.42 -12.06
C VAL A 154 -8.89 15.78 -13.45
N THR A 155 -8.42 16.91 -13.98
CA THR A 155 -8.82 17.43 -15.30
C THR A 155 -7.79 17.14 -16.39
N ALA A 156 -6.52 16.95 -16.00
CA ALA A 156 -5.46 16.54 -16.92
C ALA A 156 -4.35 15.78 -16.18
N VAL A 157 -3.70 14.88 -16.91
CA VAL A 157 -2.52 14.12 -16.47
C VAL A 157 -1.41 14.36 -17.48
N LYS A 158 -0.19 14.66 -17.01
CA LYS A 158 1.00 14.80 -17.87
C LYS A 158 2.21 14.15 -17.20
N THR A 159 3.09 13.58 -18.01
CA THR A 159 4.41 13.13 -17.57
C THR A 159 5.50 14.07 -18.08
N GLN A 160 6.50 14.36 -17.25
CA GLN A 160 7.65 15.19 -17.62
C GLN A 160 8.92 14.73 -16.90
N LYS A 161 10.09 15.00 -17.50
CA LYS A 161 11.40 14.76 -16.86
C LYS A 161 11.84 15.89 -15.91
N SER A 162 11.18 17.04 -15.99
CA SER A 162 11.49 18.21 -15.20
C SER A 162 10.23 18.96 -14.78
N ALA A 163 10.26 19.57 -13.61
CA ALA A 163 9.24 20.45 -13.07
C ALA A 163 9.88 21.81 -12.77
N GLY A 164 9.77 22.76 -13.71
CA GLY A 164 10.58 23.98 -13.67
C GLY A 164 12.07 23.64 -13.70
N ASN A 165 12.82 24.08 -12.69
CA ASN A 165 14.25 23.81 -12.59
C ASN A 165 14.60 22.47 -11.92
N LYS A 166 13.62 21.75 -11.39
CA LYS A 166 13.83 20.46 -10.73
C LYS A 166 13.83 19.32 -11.74
N GLN A 167 14.79 18.40 -11.63
CA GLN A 167 14.80 17.14 -12.39
C GLN A 167 14.11 16.05 -11.57
N ALA A 168 13.36 15.19 -12.26
CA ALA A 168 12.75 14.01 -11.65
C ALA A 168 13.82 12.95 -11.37
N SER A 169 13.61 12.16 -10.31
CA SER A 169 14.40 10.95 -10.05
C SER A 169 14.03 9.84 -11.03
N GLY A 170 12.76 9.76 -11.43
CA GLY A 170 12.30 9.02 -12.61
C GLY A 170 11.60 9.96 -13.57
N GLN A 171 10.29 10.12 -13.38
CA GLN A 171 9.43 11.04 -14.11
C GLN A 171 8.45 11.72 -13.15
N PHE A 172 8.18 13.00 -13.39
CA PHE A 172 7.08 13.67 -12.73
C PHE A 172 5.76 13.28 -13.38
N LEU A 173 4.81 12.78 -12.58
CA LEU A 173 3.40 12.74 -12.94
C LEU A 173 2.73 14.00 -12.39
N ILE A 174 2.28 14.87 -13.29
CA ILE A 174 1.67 16.17 -12.97
C ILE A 174 0.17 16.07 -13.22
N LEU A 175 -0.60 16.21 -12.15
CA LEU A 175 -2.05 16.26 -12.19
C LEU A 175 -2.52 17.71 -12.15
N THR A 176 -3.41 18.07 -13.08
CA THR A 176 -4.17 19.32 -12.99
C THR A 176 -5.50 19.01 -12.30
N MET A 177 -5.82 19.76 -11.26
CA MET A 177 -6.97 19.48 -10.40
C MET A 177 -7.85 20.71 -10.22
N ASP A 178 -9.16 20.44 -10.21
CA ASP A 178 -10.16 21.38 -9.75
C ASP A 178 -10.68 20.90 -8.40
N THR A 179 -10.91 21.84 -7.48
CA THR A 179 -11.28 21.55 -6.10
C THR A 179 -12.34 22.52 -5.59
N GLN A 180 -13.15 22.04 -4.65
CA GLN A 180 -14.15 22.83 -3.95
C GLN A 180 -14.12 22.52 -2.45
N ASN A 181 -14.10 23.57 -1.64
CA ASN A 181 -14.24 23.46 -0.20
C ASN A 181 -15.72 23.40 0.17
N ASN A 182 -16.20 22.25 0.64
CA ASN A 182 -17.56 22.07 1.15
C ASN A 182 -17.62 22.08 2.68
N GLY A 183 -16.49 22.37 3.33
CA GLY A 183 -16.36 22.43 4.78
C GLY A 183 -16.79 23.77 5.36
N GLN A 184 -16.59 23.88 6.68
CA GLN A 184 -16.89 25.09 7.46
C GLN A 184 -15.64 25.91 7.77
N GLN A 185 -14.45 25.41 7.41
CA GLN A 185 -13.17 26.05 7.66
C GLN A 185 -12.39 26.22 6.37
N THR A 186 -11.52 27.23 6.33
CA THR A 186 -10.57 27.41 5.24
C THR A 186 -9.64 26.21 5.17
N ARG A 187 -9.36 25.78 3.93
CA ARG A 187 -8.55 24.58 3.68
C ARG A 187 -7.69 24.76 2.44
N GLN A 188 -6.54 24.11 2.47
CA GLN A 188 -5.57 24.08 1.37
C GLN A 188 -5.64 22.75 0.61
N PRO A 189 -5.66 22.75 -0.74
CA PRO A 189 -5.87 21.55 -1.55
C PRO A 189 -4.89 20.40 -1.29
N GLY A 190 -3.60 20.71 -1.10
CA GLY A 190 -2.54 19.70 -0.97
C GLY A 190 -1.77 19.75 0.35
N SER A 191 -2.23 20.55 1.32
CA SER A 191 -1.60 20.61 2.65
C SER A 191 -1.61 19.22 3.32
N GLY A 192 -0.56 18.92 4.08
CA GLY A 192 -0.42 17.63 4.78
C GLY A 192 -0.22 16.42 3.86
N ASN A 193 0.21 16.62 2.60
CA ASN A 193 0.23 15.58 1.56
C ASN A 193 -1.15 14.93 1.41
N PHE A 194 -2.17 15.76 1.19
CA PHE A 194 -3.56 15.29 1.19
C PHE A 194 -3.83 14.20 0.16
N TYR A 195 -3.11 14.16 -0.96
CA TYR A 195 -3.25 13.14 -1.99
C TYR A 195 -2.05 12.19 -2.07
N VAL A 196 -2.30 10.97 -2.52
CA VAL A 196 -1.29 9.98 -2.90
C VAL A 196 -1.68 9.28 -4.21
N LEU A 197 -0.68 8.75 -4.91
CA LEU A 197 -0.91 7.78 -5.97
C LEU A 197 -0.80 6.38 -5.42
N ALA A 198 -1.80 5.55 -5.70
CA ALA A 198 -1.80 4.14 -5.43
C ALA A 198 -1.59 3.36 -6.72
N ASP A 199 -0.59 2.49 -6.75
CA ASP A 199 -0.39 1.51 -7.82
C ASP A 199 -1.21 0.26 -7.52
N THR A 200 -2.29 0.08 -8.27
CA THR A 200 -3.24 -1.02 -8.05
C THR A 200 -2.66 -2.38 -8.40
N SER A 201 -1.53 -2.44 -9.11
CA SER A 201 -0.90 -3.70 -9.51
C SER A 201 -0.04 -4.33 -8.41
N ASN A 202 0.50 -3.52 -7.49
CA ASN A 202 1.48 -3.98 -6.50
C ASN A 202 1.31 -3.33 -5.11
N GLY A 203 0.36 -2.41 -4.94
CA GLY A 203 0.09 -1.75 -3.66
C GLY A 203 1.11 -0.66 -3.29
N ARG A 204 1.98 -0.25 -4.21
CA ARG A 204 2.94 0.82 -3.96
C ARG A 204 2.24 2.17 -3.89
N ILE A 205 2.73 3.02 -2.99
CA ILE A 205 2.20 4.36 -2.75
C ILE A 205 3.27 5.40 -3.08
N TYR A 206 2.90 6.39 -3.88
CA TYR A 206 3.73 7.56 -4.17
C TYR A 206 3.15 8.80 -3.50
N LYS A 207 4.00 9.53 -2.79
CA LYS A 207 3.63 10.77 -2.10
C LYS A 207 3.89 11.97 -3.00
N MET A 208 3.19 13.06 -2.73
CA MET A 208 3.40 14.32 -3.43
C MET A 208 4.85 14.79 -3.32
N ASP A 209 5.40 15.31 -4.43
CA ASP A 209 6.59 16.17 -4.40
C ASP A 209 6.10 17.61 -4.23
N ASN A 210 6.32 18.17 -3.04
CA ASN A 210 5.84 19.51 -2.69
C ASN A 210 6.72 20.64 -3.27
N ASP A 211 7.95 20.33 -3.67
CA ASP A 211 8.88 21.31 -4.24
C ASP A 211 8.67 21.46 -5.75
N ALA A 212 8.40 20.37 -6.47
CA ALA A 212 8.11 20.38 -7.90
C ALA A 212 7.02 21.41 -8.35
N PRO A 213 5.82 21.48 -7.75
CA PRO A 213 4.83 22.49 -8.12
C PRO A 213 5.28 23.92 -7.81
N ALA A 214 6.10 24.11 -6.76
CA ALA A 214 6.69 25.42 -6.47
C ALA A 214 7.68 25.85 -7.55
N GLN A 215 8.55 24.94 -8.02
CA GLN A 215 9.49 25.20 -9.11
C GLN A 215 8.79 25.51 -10.43
N ILE A 216 7.71 24.79 -10.76
CA ILE A 216 6.86 25.09 -11.92
C ILE A 216 6.30 26.51 -11.79
N ARG A 217 5.76 26.87 -10.62
CA ARG A 217 5.17 28.19 -10.39
C ARG A 217 6.17 29.34 -10.52
N ILE A 218 7.37 29.17 -9.96
CA ILE A 218 8.45 30.17 -10.02
C ILE A 218 8.91 30.38 -11.46
N THR A 219 9.18 29.30 -12.19
CA THR A 219 9.70 29.36 -13.56
C THR A 219 8.68 29.90 -14.56
N THR A 220 7.40 29.56 -14.40
CA THR A 220 6.30 30.06 -15.23
C THR A 220 5.80 31.45 -14.82
N LYS A 221 6.28 31.98 -13.69
CA LYS A 221 5.81 33.23 -13.07
C LYS A 221 4.30 33.24 -12.81
N ASN A 222 3.69 32.07 -12.58
CA ASN A 222 2.24 31.92 -12.42
C ASN A 222 1.78 32.14 -10.96
N PHE A 223 2.02 33.33 -10.43
CA PHE A 223 1.73 33.65 -9.03
C PHE A 223 0.26 34.01 -8.78
N ASN A 224 -0.48 34.40 -9.81
CA ASN A 224 -1.87 34.85 -9.67
C ASN A 224 -2.88 33.69 -9.63
N ASN A 225 -2.51 32.52 -10.15
CA ASN A 225 -3.39 31.34 -10.10
C ASN A 225 -3.31 30.65 -8.73
N PRO A 226 -4.40 29.98 -8.29
CA PRO A 226 -4.35 29.16 -7.11
C PRO A 226 -3.36 28.00 -7.29
N TRP A 227 -2.74 27.59 -6.19
CA TRP A 227 -1.82 26.46 -6.14
C TRP A 227 -2.20 25.56 -4.96
N TYR A 228 -1.48 24.46 -4.76
CA TYR A 228 -1.88 23.44 -3.80
C TYR A 228 -1.87 23.91 -2.32
N LEU A 229 -1.24 25.05 -2.01
CA LEU A 229 -1.30 25.71 -0.69
C LEU A 229 -2.09 27.02 -0.72
N SER A 230 -2.89 27.29 -1.76
CA SER A 230 -3.84 28.40 -1.72
C SER A 230 -4.93 28.12 -0.69
N ASP A 231 -5.22 29.11 0.14
CA ASP A 231 -6.37 29.08 1.04
C ASP A 231 -7.67 29.12 0.24
N VAL A 232 -8.49 28.08 0.39
CA VAL A 232 -9.83 28.01 -0.20
C VAL A 232 -10.84 28.14 0.93
N ASN A 233 -11.55 29.26 0.95
CA ASN A 233 -12.59 29.51 1.95
C ASN A 233 -13.80 28.59 1.73
N PRO A 234 -14.61 28.34 2.77
CA PRO A 234 -15.88 27.60 2.67
C PRO A 234 -16.75 28.05 1.49
N GLY A 235 -17.24 27.08 0.70
CA GLY A 235 -18.08 27.32 -0.49
C GLY A 235 -17.33 27.72 -1.76
N ASN A 236 -16.03 28.03 -1.68
CA ASN A 236 -15.26 28.47 -2.83
C ASN A 236 -14.60 27.30 -3.58
N LYS A 237 -14.26 27.59 -4.85
CA LYS A 237 -13.52 26.70 -5.74
C LYS A 237 -12.10 27.21 -5.98
N ALA A 238 -11.19 26.28 -6.26
CA ALA A 238 -9.88 26.56 -6.79
C ALA A 238 -9.58 25.57 -7.92
N ASN A 239 -9.29 26.10 -9.11
CA ASN A 239 -9.19 25.33 -10.35
C ASN A 239 -7.80 25.42 -10.95
N GLY A 240 -7.41 24.41 -11.72
CA GLY A 240 -6.10 24.37 -12.38
C GLY A 240 -4.92 24.21 -11.42
N ILE A 241 -5.14 23.64 -10.24
CA ILE A 241 -4.09 23.39 -9.24
C ILE A 241 -3.22 22.24 -9.72
N LEU A 242 -1.89 22.41 -9.62
CA LEU A 242 -0.95 21.33 -9.93
C LEU A 242 -0.62 20.52 -8.67
N ILE A 243 -0.84 19.21 -8.74
CA ILE A 243 -0.36 18.21 -7.78
C ILE A 243 0.65 17.34 -8.50
N VAL A 244 1.86 17.20 -7.96
CA VAL A 244 2.99 16.55 -8.65
C VAL A 244 3.52 15.40 -7.81
N PHE A 245 3.90 14.31 -8.49
CA PHE A 245 4.52 13.13 -7.90
C PHE A 245 5.78 12.77 -8.68
N ASP A 246 6.87 12.40 -8.00
CA ASP A 246 8.04 11.79 -8.64
C ASP A 246 7.87 10.26 -8.56
N ILE A 247 7.72 9.63 -9.72
CA ILE A 247 7.50 8.18 -9.85
C ILE A 247 8.62 7.55 -10.70
N PRO A 248 8.97 6.27 -10.49
CA PRO A 248 9.91 5.58 -11.36
C PRO A 248 9.47 5.55 -12.84
N ASP A 249 10.45 5.45 -13.75
CA ASP A 249 10.22 5.52 -15.20
C ASP A 249 9.46 4.34 -15.78
N ASP A 250 9.58 3.18 -15.14
CA ASP A 250 8.98 1.92 -15.55
C ASP A 250 7.55 1.73 -15.02
N VAL A 251 7.04 2.68 -14.23
CA VAL A 251 5.67 2.64 -13.73
C VAL A 251 4.67 2.86 -14.86
N ASN A 252 3.78 1.88 -15.05
CA ASN A 252 2.64 2.04 -15.95
C ASN A 252 1.57 2.93 -15.29
N VAL A 253 1.42 4.16 -15.81
CA VAL A 253 0.45 5.15 -15.31
C VAL A 253 -1.00 4.62 -15.31
N ASN A 254 -1.34 3.66 -16.18
CA ASN A 254 -2.68 3.06 -16.22
C ASN A 254 -3.03 2.23 -14.97
N ASN A 255 -2.02 1.82 -14.19
CA ASN A 255 -2.20 1.14 -12.91
C ASN A 255 -2.35 2.13 -11.75
N LEU A 256 -2.19 3.43 -11.99
CA LEU A 256 -2.22 4.44 -10.94
C LEU A 256 -3.63 5.00 -10.77
N VAL A 257 -4.02 5.11 -9.51
CA VAL A 257 -5.20 5.84 -9.07
C VAL A 257 -4.82 6.94 -8.07
N LEU A 258 -5.50 8.08 -8.13
CA LEU A 258 -5.40 9.13 -7.13
C LEU A 258 -6.42 8.86 -6.02
N ILE A 259 -5.95 8.89 -4.77
CA ILE A 259 -6.79 8.86 -3.57
C ILE A 259 -6.28 9.86 -2.53
N PRO A 260 -7.13 10.30 -1.58
CA PRO A 260 -6.67 11.00 -0.40
C PRO A 260 -5.76 10.10 0.44
N ASN A 261 -4.72 10.68 1.05
CA ASN A 261 -3.75 9.97 1.87
C ASN A 261 -4.41 9.23 3.06
N GLN A 262 -5.43 9.86 3.66
CA GLN A 262 -6.21 9.28 4.77
C GLN A 262 -7.01 8.05 4.34
N SER A 263 -7.35 7.94 3.06
CA SER A 263 -8.06 6.77 2.54
C SER A 263 -7.22 5.50 2.63
N GLN A 264 -5.89 5.59 2.73
CA GLN A 264 -5.02 4.42 2.97
C GLN A 264 -5.28 3.75 4.33
N THR A 265 -5.89 4.45 5.27
CA THR A 265 -6.26 3.91 6.58
C THR A 265 -7.76 3.81 6.75
N LYS A 266 -8.53 4.80 6.30
CA LYS A 266 -9.99 4.86 6.51
C LYS A 266 -10.84 4.27 5.38
N GLY A 267 -10.26 4.03 4.21
CA GLY A 267 -10.99 3.55 3.03
C GLY A 267 -12.16 4.45 2.61
N ASP A 268 -13.15 3.83 1.97
CA ASP A 268 -14.43 4.42 1.52
C ASP A 268 -14.32 5.66 0.60
N VAL A 269 -13.27 5.70 -0.22
CA VAL A 269 -13.12 6.70 -1.28
C VAL A 269 -13.25 6.06 -2.65
N THR A 270 -13.88 6.76 -3.58
CA THR A 270 -13.87 6.41 -5.00
C THR A 270 -12.52 6.85 -5.60
N PRO A 271 -11.65 5.94 -6.06
CA PRO A 271 -10.38 6.32 -6.68
C PRO A 271 -10.60 6.94 -8.05
N ILE A 272 -9.74 7.91 -8.42
CA ILE A 272 -9.70 8.48 -9.77
C ILE A 272 -8.61 7.76 -10.57
N LYS A 273 -8.99 7.06 -11.62
CA LYS A 273 -8.06 6.39 -12.53
C LYS A 273 -7.38 7.42 -13.44
N LEU A 274 -6.06 7.32 -13.57
CA LEU A 274 -5.24 8.30 -14.28
C LEU A 274 -4.89 7.90 -15.71
N GLN A 275 -5.78 7.14 -16.36
CA GLN A 275 -5.59 6.73 -17.76
C GLN A 275 -5.29 7.97 -18.61
N MET A 276 -4.17 7.90 -19.34
CA MET A 276 -3.76 8.91 -20.32
C MET A 276 -4.34 8.59 -21.69
#